data_AF-A0A377D0I1-F1
#
_entry.id   AF-A0A377D0I1-F1
#
_cell.length_a   1.000
_cell.length_b   1.000
_cell.length_c   1.000
_cell.angle_alpha   90.00
_cell.angle_beta   90.00
_cell.angle_gamma   90.00
#
_symmetry.space_group_name_H-M   'P 1'
#
loop_
_entity.id
_entity.type
_entity.pdbx_description
1 polymer ?
#
loop_
_entity_poly.entity_id
_entity_poly.type
_entity_poly.pdbx_seq_one_letter_code
_entity_poly.pdbx_strand_id
1 'polypeptide(L)'
;MPQISRYSDEQVEQLLAELLNVLEKHKAPTDLSLMVLGNMVTNLINTSIAPAQRQAIANSFCPRLTVLYQRRQSALRETDNRLW
;
A
#
# COMPACT_ATOMS: atom_id res chain seq x y z
N MET A 1 5.57 -20.39 9.92
CA MET A 1 6.14 -20.53 8.57
C MET A 1 6.34 -19.14 7.99
N PRO A 2 7.52 -18.80 7.45
CA PRO A 2 7.71 -17.51 6.80
C PRO A 2 6.83 -17.49 5.54
N GLN A 3 5.97 -16.49 5.44
CA GLN A 3 5.21 -16.22 4.22
C GLN A 3 6.26 -15.81 3.17
N ILE A 4 6.61 -16.72 2.27
CA ILE A 4 7.46 -16.41 1.13
C ILE A 4 6.69 -15.37 0.30
N SER A 5 7.12 -14.12 0.37
CA SER A 5 6.56 -13.06 -0.48
C SER A 5 6.66 -13.52 -1.93
N ARG A 6 5.52 -13.51 -2.63
CA ARG A 6 5.44 -13.92 -4.04
C ARG A 6 6.19 -12.97 -4.98
N TYR A 7 6.69 -11.86 -4.44
CA TYR A 7 7.41 -10.77 -5.10
C TYR A 7 8.70 -10.50 -4.29
N SER A 8 9.78 -10.10 -4.95
CA SER A 8 10.99 -9.68 -4.24
C SER A 8 10.77 -8.34 -3.54
N ASP A 9 11.40 -8.17 -2.39
CA ASP A 9 11.32 -6.91 -1.65
C ASP A 9 11.87 -5.75 -2.50
N GLU A 10 12.93 -5.98 -3.27
CA GLU A 10 13.52 -4.97 -4.17
C GLU A 10 12.52 -4.51 -5.25
N GLN A 11 11.77 -5.44 -5.86
CA GLN A 11 10.78 -5.09 -6.88
C GLN A 11 9.66 -4.22 -6.29
N VAL A 12 9.23 -4.55 -5.06
CA VAL A 12 8.21 -3.78 -4.35
C VAL A 12 8.72 -2.39 -3.98
N GLU A 13 9.94 -2.28 -3.48
CA GLU A 13 10.56 -1.01 -3.10
C GLU A 13 10.78 -0.10 -4.30
N GLN A 14 11.24 -0.63 -5.44
CA GLN A 14 11.41 0.13 -6.68
C GLN A 14 10.08 0.74 -7.15
N LEU A 15 9.01 -0.06 -7.21
CA LEU A 15 7.69 0.43 -7.61
C LEU A 15 7.15 1.49 -6.64
N LEU A 16 7.37 1.32 -5.33
CA LEU A 16 6.98 2.32 -4.33
C LEU A 16 7.75 3.62 -4.52
N ALA A 17 9.06 3.57 -4.74
CA ALA A 17 9.89 4.74 -4.96
C ALA A 17 9.48 5.51 -6.23
N GLU A 18 9.20 4.81 -7.32
CA GLU A 18 8.73 5.42 -8.56
C GLU A 18 7.38 6.14 -8.36
N LEU A 19 6.44 5.51 -7.67
CA LEU A 19 5.13 6.11 -7.39
C LEU A 19 5.25 7.34 -6.47
N LEU A 20 6.12 7.28 -5.45
CA LEU A 20 6.40 8.43 -4.58
C LEU A 20 7.02 9.58 -5.38
N ASN A 21 8.01 9.30 -6.22
CA ASN A 21 8.65 10.29 -7.08
C ASN A 21 7.65 11.01 -8.00
N VAL A 22 6.63 10.31 -8.52
CA VAL A 22 5.56 10.94 -9.31
C VAL A 22 4.75 11.91 -8.45
N LEU A 23 4.33 11.50 -7.26
CA LEU A 23 3.56 12.37 -6.35
C LEU A 23 4.37 13.60 -5.92
N GLU A 24 5.65 13.43 -5.60
CA GLU A 24 6.57 14.51 -5.23
C GLU A 24 6.82 15.47 -6.39
N LYS A 25 7.07 14.95 -7.60
CA LYS A 25 7.26 15.75 -8.82
C LYS A 25 6.09 16.69 -9.08
N HIS A 26 4.87 16.22 -8.82
CA HIS A 26 3.64 17.01 -8.98
C HIS A 26 3.30 17.85 -7.74
N LYS A 27 4.12 17.79 -6.69
CA LYS A 27 3.89 18.47 -5.40
C LYS A 27 2.47 18.22 -4.89
N ALA A 28 1.98 16.99 -5.07
CA ALA A 28 0.63 16.64 -4.70
C ALA A 28 0.50 16.70 -3.16
N PRO A 29 -0.42 17.51 -2.61
CA PRO A 29 -0.67 17.49 -1.18
C PRO A 29 -1.22 16.12 -0.75
N THR A 30 -1.19 15.84 0.56
CA THR A 30 -1.53 14.52 1.09
C THR A 30 -2.95 14.09 0.74
N ASP A 31 -3.92 15.00 0.80
CA ASP A 31 -5.32 14.76 0.44
C ASP A 31 -5.47 14.37 -1.05
N LEU A 32 -4.83 15.10 -1.96
CA LEU A 32 -4.82 14.77 -3.39
C LEU A 32 -4.15 13.43 -3.66
N SER A 33 -3.01 13.17 -3.00
CA SER A 33 -2.27 11.92 -3.13
C SER A 33 -3.12 10.72 -2.69
N LEU A 34 -3.79 10.82 -1.54
CA LEU A 34 -4.70 9.78 -1.04
C LEU A 34 -5.90 9.56 -1.97
N MET A 35 -6.48 10.64 -2.52
CA MET A 35 -7.58 10.55 -3.49
C MET A 35 -7.15 9.82 -4.77
N VAL A 36 -6.00 10.18 -5.35
CA VAL A 36 -5.49 9.57 -6.58
C VAL A 36 -5.14 8.10 -6.36
N LEU A 37 -4.49 7.76 -5.24
CA LEU A 37 -4.19 6.38 -4.89
C LEU A 37 -5.46 5.54 -4.69
N GLY A 38 -6.49 6.10 -4.05
CA GLY A 38 -7.80 5.45 -3.95
C GLY A 38 -8.45 5.20 -5.31
N ASN A 39 -8.41 6.18 -6.21
CA ASN A 39 -8.90 6.04 -7.58
C ASN A 39 -8.11 4.99 -8.38
N MET A 40 -6.79 4.91 -8.18
CA MET A 40 -5.96 3.88 -8.81
C MET A 40 -6.33 2.47 -8.34
N VAL A 41 -6.50 2.27 -7.03
CA VAL A 41 -6.91 0.98 -6.46
C VAL A 41 -8.29 0.56 -6.98
N THR A 42 -9.26 1.47 -6.98
CA THR A 42 -10.62 1.17 -7.48
C THR A 42 -10.63 0.90 -8.98
N ASN A 43 -9.81 1.61 -9.77
CA ASN A 43 -9.64 1.33 -11.19
C ASN A 43 -9.10 -0.10 -11.42
N LEU A 44 -8.06 -0.51 -10.70
CA LEU A 44 -7.50 -1.88 -10.78
C LEU A 44 -8.54 -2.95 -10.45
N ILE A 45 -9.35 -2.74 -9.42
CA ILE A 45 -10.45 -3.67 -9.06
C ILE A 45 -11.49 -3.70 -10.18
N ASN A 46 -11.81 -2.57 -10.80
CA ASN A 46 -12.79 -2.51 -11.87
C ASN A 46 -12.32 -3.13 -13.18
N THR A 47 -11.04 -3.04 -13.52
CA THR A 47 -10.52 -3.53 -14.80
C THR A 47 -10.01 -4.96 -14.72
N SER A 48 -9.38 -5.34 -13.61
CA SER A 48 -8.59 -6.57 -13.53
C SER A 48 -9.29 -7.69 -12.76
N ILE A 49 -10.45 -7.41 -12.17
CA ILE A 49 -11.23 -8.38 -11.37
C ILE A 49 -12.63 -8.56 -11.98
N ALA A 50 -13.06 -9.82 -12.05
CA ALA A 50 -14.41 -10.18 -12.49
C ALA A 50 -15.48 -9.47 -11.63
N PRO A 51 -16.56 -8.93 -12.22
CA PRO A 51 -17.57 -8.14 -11.50
C PRO A 51 -18.07 -8.77 -10.20
N ALA A 52 -18.32 -10.08 -10.22
CA ALA A 52 -18.82 -10.83 -9.06
C ALA A 52 -17.86 -10.85 -7.85
N GLN A 53 -16.56 -10.62 -8.04
CA GLN A 53 -15.54 -10.70 -6.99
C GLN A 53 -15.10 -9.33 -6.47
N ARG A 54 -15.43 -8.23 -7.17
CA ARG A 54 -14.94 -6.88 -6.85
C ARG A 54 -15.27 -6.46 -5.42
N GLN A 55 -16.52 -6.68 -5.00
CA GLN A 55 -16.97 -6.32 -3.65
C GLN A 55 -16.22 -7.11 -2.56
N ALA A 56 -16.00 -8.41 -2.77
CA ALA A 56 -15.28 -9.25 -1.83
C ALA A 56 -13.81 -8.81 -1.67
N ILE A 57 -13.17 -8.43 -2.78
CA ILE A 57 -11.80 -7.91 -2.77
C ILE A 57 -11.72 -6.54 -2.10
N ALA A 58 -12.64 -5.62 -2.41
CA ALA A 58 -12.70 -4.30 -1.77
C ALA A 58 -12.87 -4.43 -0.25
N ASN A 59 -13.80 -5.29 0.19
CA ASN A 59 -14.05 -5.56 1.62
C ASN A 59 -12.83 -6.18 2.32
N SER A 60 -12.02 -6.96 1.60
CA SER A 60 -10.81 -7.59 2.14
C SER A 60 -9.61 -6.63 2.15
N PHE A 61 -9.61 -5.63 1.28
CA PHE A 61 -8.51 -4.66 1.13
C PHE A 61 -8.51 -3.61 2.25
N CYS A 62 -9.66 -3.02 2.59
CA CYS A 62 -9.74 -1.94 3.58
C CYS A 62 -9.19 -2.34 4.97
N PRO A 63 -9.56 -3.49 5.56
CA PRO A 63 -9.00 -3.92 6.84
C PRO A 63 -7.49 -4.18 6.77
N ARG A 64 -6.99 -4.67 5.64
CA ARG A 64 -5.57 -4.93 5.43
C ARG A 64 -4.75 -3.65 5.46
N LEU A 65 -5.28 -2.53 4.95
CA LEU A 65 -4.60 -1.23 5.02
C LEU A 65 -4.37 -0.80 6.48
N THR A 66 -5.39 -0.95 7.34
CA THR A 66 -5.27 -0.64 8.78
C THR A 66 -4.22 -1.53 9.45
N VAL A 67 -4.19 -2.82 9.13
CA VAL A 67 -3.17 -3.75 9.65
C VAL A 67 -1.76 -3.35 9.18
N LEU A 68 -1.60 -2.93 7.92
CA LEU A 68 -0.31 -2.47 7.40
C LEU A 68 0.17 -1.20 8.11
N TYR A 69 -0.73 -0.25 8.35
CA TYR A 69 -0.43 0.95 9.13
C TYR A 69 0.04 0.61 10.55
N GLN A 70 -0.69 -0.27 11.24
CA GLN A 70 -0.32 -0.72 12.59
C GLN A 70 1.03 -1.44 12.62
N ARG A 71 1.30 -2.33 11.66
CA ARG A 71 2.59 -3.04 11.56
C ARG A 71 3.75 -2.09 11.37
N ARG A 72 3.62 -1.08 10.49
CA ARG A 72 4.67 -0.07 10.30
C ARG A 72 4.89 0.79 11.55
N GLN A 73 3.83 1.17 12.25
CA GLN A 73 3.94 1.89 13.52
C GLN A 73 4.66 1.06 14.60
N SER A 74 4.35 -0.24 14.71
CA SER A 74 5.01 -1.12 15.67
C SER A 74 6.49 -1.37 15.34
N ALA A 75 6.84 -1.55 14.06
CA ALA A 75 8.22 -1.73 13.64
C ALA A 75 9.10 -0.51 13.96
N LEU A 76 8.56 0.70 13.77
CA LEU A 76 9.26 1.94 14.14
C LEU A 76 9.50 2.06 15.66
N ARG A 77 8.55 1.62 16.48
CA ARG A 77 8.71 1.60 17.95
C ARG A 77 9.76 0.59 18.40
N GLU A 78 9.89 -0.52 17.71
CA GLU A 78 10.86 -1.58 18.04
C GLU A 78 12.29 -1.22 17.59
N THR A 79 12.45 -0.44 16.53
CA THR A 79 13.75 0.14 16.14
C THR A 79 14.19 1.26 17.07
N ASP A 80 13.26 2.07 17.59
CA ASP A 80 13.56 3.14 18.56
C ASP A 80 14.01 2.55 19.92
N ASN A 81 13.36 1.48 20.38
CA ASN A 81 13.71 0.76 21.61
C ASN A 81 15.01 -0.08 21.54
N ARG A 82 15.66 -0.17 20.38
CA ARG A 82 16.93 -0.89 20.18
C ARG A 82 18.15 0.03 20.20
N LEU A 83 17.95 1.34 20.40
CA LEU A 83 19.02 2.34 20.43
C LEU A 83 19.49 2.69 21.85
N TRP A 84 19.19 1.86 22.85
CA TRP A 84 19.75 1.87 24.21
C TRP A 84 20.04 0.45 24.71
#